data_AF-A0A1Q5DV17-F1
#
_entry.id   AF-A0A1Q5DV17-F1
#
_cell.length_a   1.000
_cell.length_b   1.000
_cell.length_c   1.000
_cell.angle_alpha   90.00
_cell.angle_beta   90.00
_cell.angle_gamma   90.00
#
_symmetry.space_group_name_H-M   'P 1'
#
loop_
_entity.id
_entity.type
_entity.pdbx_description
1 polymer ?
#
loop_
_entity_poly.entity_id
_entity_poly.type
_entity_poly.pdbx_seq_one_letter_code
_entity_poly.pdbx_strand_id
1 'polypeptide(L)'
;MGWVTDWSAQAACRTTDPDELFVQGAAQNRAKAVCTGCPVRTECLADALDNRVEFGVWGGMTERERRALLRRRPTVTSWRRLLETARSEYERASGILPVAIGLEGSEELHETFAAVG
;
A
#
# COMPACT_ATOMS: atom_id res chain seq x y z
N MET A 1 3.21 -4.08 -8.88
CA MET A 1 2.75 -5.35 -8.25
C MET A 1 1.41 -5.06 -7.60
N GLY A 2 0.39 -5.92 -7.72
CA GLY A 2 -0.98 -5.61 -7.29
C GLY A 2 -1.16 -5.46 -5.78
N TRP A 3 -2.34 -5.00 -5.34
CA TRP A 3 -2.72 -4.89 -3.92
C TRP A 3 -2.68 -6.26 -3.23
N VAL A 4 -2.02 -6.35 -2.07
CA VAL A 4 -1.98 -7.59 -1.27
C VAL A 4 -3.19 -7.66 -0.34
N THR A 5 -4.13 -8.57 -0.61
CA THR A 5 -5.33 -8.74 0.23
C THR A 5 -4.99 -9.32 1.60
N ASP A 6 -4.20 -10.39 1.63
CA ASP A 6 -3.72 -11.04 2.86
C ASP A 6 -2.41 -10.41 3.35
N TRP A 7 -2.46 -9.11 3.61
CA TRP A 7 -1.28 -8.31 3.94
C TRP A 7 -0.67 -8.74 5.28
N SER A 8 -1.49 -9.13 6.26
CA SER A 8 -1.04 -9.44 7.62
C SER A 8 -0.13 -10.67 7.66
N ALA A 9 -0.36 -11.65 6.77
CA ALA A 9 0.49 -12.82 6.63
C ALA A 9 1.90 -12.50 6.10
N GLN A 10 2.07 -11.37 5.40
CA GLN A 10 3.33 -10.93 4.80
C GLN A 10 3.99 -9.78 5.57
N ALA A 11 3.42 -9.38 6.72
CA ALA A 11 3.94 -8.28 7.52
C ALA A 11 5.27 -8.65 8.18
N ALA A 12 6.29 -7.81 8.02
CA ALA A 12 7.61 -8.01 8.61
C ALA A 12 7.57 -8.05 10.16
N CYS A 13 6.64 -7.33 10.79
CA CYS A 13 6.47 -7.31 12.24
C CYS A 13 5.81 -8.58 12.81
N ARG A 14 5.32 -9.51 11.99
CA ARG A 14 4.62 -10.72 12.44
C ARG A 14 5.49 -11.63 13.32
N THR A 15 6.82 -11.59 13.15
CA THR A 15 7.77 -12.39 13.92
C THR A 15 8.30 -11.70 15.17
N THR A 16 7.88 -10.46 15.43
CA THR A 16 8.24 -9.67 16.61
C THR A 16 7.17 -9.84 17.70
N ASP A 17 7.53 -9.54 18.94
CA ASP A 17 6.57 -9.46 20.04
C ASP A 17 5.47 -8.41 19.70
N PRO A 18 4.18 -8.79 19.71
CA PRO A 18 3.08 -7.86 19.45
C PRO A 18 3.11 -6.60 20.33
N ASP A 19 3.54 -6.72 21.59
CA ASP A 19 3.54 -5.61 22.54
C ASP A 19 4.48 -4.48 22.11
N GLU A 20 5.52 -4.79 21.32
CA GLU A 20 6.41 -3.77 20.76
C GLU A 20 5.70 -2.80 19.81
N LEU A 21 4.58 -3.21 19.20
CA LEU A 21 3.80 -2.36 18.30
C LEU A 21 2.87 -1.38 19.05
N PHE A 22 2.58 -1.64 20.33
CA PHE A 22 1.62 -0.87 21.14
C PHE A 22 2.29 0.05 22.18
N VAL A 23 3.60 0.26 22.07
CA VAL A 23 4.37 1.16 22.94
C VAL A 23 4.05 2.65 22.74
N GLN A 24 4.45 3.48 23.70
CA GLN A 24 4.26 4.94 23.67
C GLN A 24 5.58 5.73 23.65
N GLY A 25 5.48 7.01 23.30
CA GLY A 25 6.60 7.96 23.33
C GLY A 25 7.76 7.53 22.42
N ALA A 26 9.00 7.72 22.90
CA ALA A 26 10.20 7.44 22.12
C ALA A 26 10.34 5.96 21.70
N ALA A 27 9.71 5.02 22.43
CA ALA A 27 9.76 3.60 22.11
C ALA A 27 9.07 3.29 20.76
N GLN A 28 8.14 4.14 20.31
CA GLN A 28 7.49 3.98 19.00
C GLN A 28 8.47 4.07 17.84
N ASN A 29 9.65 4.67 18.03
CA ASN A 29 10.68 4.72 16.99
C ASN A 29 11.18 3.32 16.60
N ARG A 30 11.24 2.38 17.55
CA ARG A 30 11.61 0.98 17.26
C ARG A 30 10.56 0.29 16.42
N ALA A 31 9.28 0.42 16.78
CA ALA A 31 8.17 -0.12 16.00
C ALA A 31 8.11 0.49 14.58
N LYS A 32 8.36 1.80 14.45
CA LYS A 32 8.46 2.46 13.14
C LYS A 32 9.64 1.93 12.31
N ALA A 33 10.76 1.59 12.95
CA ALA A 33 11.92 1.02 12.25
C ALA A 33 11.57 -0.34 11.63
N VAL A 34 10.81 -1.20 12.32
CA VAL A 34 10.34 -2.50 11.77
C VAL A 34 9.49 -2.32 10.51
N CYS A 35 8.72 -1.23 10.44
CA CYS A 35 7.92 -0.91 9.26
C CYS A 35 8.78 -0.47 8.06
N THR A 36 10.05 -0.11 8.26
CA THR A 36 10.96 0.31 7.20
C THR A 36 11.35 -0.89 6.34
N GLY A 37 10.99 -0.87 5.05
CA GLY A 37 11.22 -2.01 4.16
C GLY A 37 10.16 -3.11 4.23
N CYS A 38 9.12 -2.97 5.07
CA CYS A 38 8.02 -3.92 5.09
C CYS A 38 7.26 -3.89 3.74
N PRO A 39 7.10 -5.03 3.03
CA PRO A 39 6.55 -5.05 1.68
C PRO A 39 5.07 -4.63 1.64
N VAL A 40 4.35 -4.85 2.73
CA VAL A 40 2.91 -4.60 2.87
C VAL A 40 2.59 -3.34 3.69
N ARG A 41 3.56 -2.43 3.77
CA ARG A 41 3.43 -1.22 4.60
C ARG A 41 2.22 -0.37 4.22
N THR A 42 1.92 -0.24 2.93
CA THR A 42 0.79 0.58 2.45
C THR A 42 -0.55 -0.07 2.77
N GLU A 43 -0.67 -1.39 2.59
CA GLU A 43 -1.86 -2.16 2.89
C GLU A 43 -2.19 -2.08 4.37
N CYS A 44 -1.19 -2.31 5.22
CA CYS A 44 -1.29 -2.16 6.67
C CYS A 44 -1.75 -0.74 7.07
N LEU A 45 -1.18 0.30 6.45
CA LEU A 45 -1.58 1.68 6.74
C LEU A 45 -3.01 1.97 6.30
N ALA A 46 -3.39 1.54 5.10
CA ALA A 46 -4.72 1.76 4.56
C ALA A 46 -5.78 1.12 5.44
N ASP A 47 -5.57 -0.12 5.85
CA ASP A 47 -6.47 -0.86 6.72
C ASP A 47 -6.63 -0.15 8.08
N ALA A 48 -5.53 0.34 8.67
CA ALA A 48 -5.58 1.10 9.91
C ALA A 48 -6.33 2.43 9.80
N LEU A 49 -6.24 3.10 8.65
CA LEU A 49 -6.93 4.37 8.39
C LEU A 49 -8.42 4.18 8.10
N ASP A 50 -8.76 3.18 7.27
CA ASP A 50 -10.14 2.83 6.93
C ASP A 50 -10.91 2.35 8.18
N ASN A 51 -10.30 1.49 8.99
CA ASN A 51 -10.90 0.98 10.23
C ASN A 51 -10.74 1.92 11.43
N ARG A 52 -10.09 3.09 11.25
CA ARG A 52 -9.81 4.08 12.30
C ARG A 52 -9.18 3.46 13.57
N VAL A 53 -8.24 2.55 13.38
CA VAL A 53 -7.57 1.84 14.48
C VAL A 53 -6.95 2.84 15.44
N GLU A 54 -7.28 2.69 16.73
CA GLU A 54 -7.01 3.72 17.74
C GLU A 54 -5.58 3.66 18.30
N PHE A 55 -4.97 2.47 18.35
CA PHE A 55 -3.70 2.27 19.07
C PHE A 55 -2.59 1.69 18.19
N GLY A 56 -1.37 1.75 18.70
CA GLY A 56 -0.19 1.13 18.11
C GLY A 56 0.35 1.80 16.84
N VAL A 57 1.45 1.25 16.34
CA VAL A 57 2.12 1.68 15.11
C VAL A 57 1.65 0.81 13.94
N TRP A 58 1.11 1.45 12.91
CA TRP A 58 0.57 0.79 11.72
C TRP A 58 1.16 1.42 10.47
N GLY A 59 1.73 0.60 9.57
CA GLY A 59 2.37 1.08 8.35
C GLY A 59 3.45 2.16 8.57
N GLY A 60 4.11 2.14 9.73
CA GLY A 60 5.11 3.13 10.13
C GLY A 60 4.53 4.46 10.63
N MET A 61 3.22 4.53 10.93
CA MET A 61 2.57 5.69 11.52
C MET A 61 2.04 5.38 12.92
N THR A 62 2.33 6.29 13.85
CA THR A 62 1.74 6.34 15.19
C THR A 62 0.26 6.73 15.13
N GLU A 63 -0.48 6.42 16.18
CA GLU A 63 -1.85 6.89 16.42
C GLU A 63 -2.01 8.39 16.18
N ARG A 64 -1.11 9.21 16.75
CA ARG A 64 -1.16 10.67 16.64
C ARG A 64 -1.00 11.13 15.18
N GLU A 65 -0.06 10.52 14.45
CA GLU A 65 0.17 10.82 13.04
C GLU A 65 -1.04 10.41 12.18
N ARG A 66 -1.64 9.23 12.42
CA ARG A 66 -2.85 8.77 11.72
C ARG A 66 -4.03 9.70 11.97
N ARG A 67 -4.29 10.09 13.22
CA ARG A 67 -5.35 11.06 13.54
C ARG A 67 -5.13 12.41 12.87
N ALA A 68 -3.89 12.90 12.83
CA ALA A 68 -3.58 14.14 12.13
C ALA A 68 -3.86 14.03 10.62
N LEU A 69 -3.54 12.89 10.01
CA LEU A 69 -3.83 12.62 8.61
C LEU A 69 -5.33 12.56 8.32
N LEU A 70 -6.11 11.84 9.15
CA LEU A 70 -7.57 11.76 9.03
C LEU A 70 -8.23 13.14 9.14
N ARG A 71 -7.76 14.01 10.05
CA ARG A 71 -8.26 15.40 10.15
C ARG A 71 -7.93 16.26 8.94
N ARG A 72 -6.78 16.05 8.30
CA ARG A 72 -6.36 16.79 7.10
C ARG A 72 -7.11 16.36 5.83
N ARG A 73 -7.66 15.14 5.81
CA ARG A 73 -8.36 14.56 4.66
C ARG A 73 -9.72 13.99 5.05
N PRO A 74 -10.68 14.84 5.49
CA PRO A 74 -11.98 14.38 5.97
C PRO A 74 -12.88 13.81 4.86
N THR A 75 -12.58 14.10 3.59
CA THR A 75 -13.39 13.68 2.42
C THR A 75 -12.99 12.31 1.87
N VAL A 76 -11.89 11.72 2.35
CA VAL A 76 -11.44 10.41 1.88
C VAL A 76 -12.29 9.32 2.51
N THR A 77 -13.03 8.58 1.68
CA THR A 77 -13.93 7.50 2.12
C THR A 77 -13.32 6.11 2.00
N SER A 78 -12.25 5.94 1.21
CA SER A 78 -11.48 4.70 1.11
C SER A 78 -9.99 5.01 0.94
N TRP A 79 -9.23 4.77 2.00
CA TRP A 79 -7.78 4.88 2.03
C TRP A 79 -7.12 3.79 1.21
N ARG A 80 -7.69 2.58 1.17
CA ARG A 80 -7.27 1.52 0.23
C ARG A 80 -7.21 2.05 -1.19
N ARG A 81 -8.34 2.55 -1.73
CA ARG A 81 -8.40 3.03 -3.12
C ARG A 81 -7.42 4.18 -3.35
N LEU A 82 -7.37 5.15 -2.44
CA LEU A 82 -6.48 6.31 -2.58
C LEU A 82 -5.01 5.88 -2.65
N LEU A 83 -4.57 5.01 -1.73
CA LEU A 83 -3.18 4.60 -1.63
C LEU A 83 -2.79 3.61 -2.73
N GLU A 84 -3.70 2.74 -3.18
CA GLU A 84 -3.51 1.86 -4.33
C GLU A 84 -3.29 2.64 -5.62
N THR A 85 -4.12 3.67 -5.87
CA THR A 85 -3.94 4.57 -7.02
C THR A 85 -2.60 5.29 -6.95
N ALA A 86 -2.27 5.88 -5.81
CA ALA A 86 -1.01 6.60 -5.62
C ALA A 86 0.22 5.71 -5.83
N ARG A 87 0.18 4.46 -5.34
CA ARG A 87 1.25 3.47 -5.59
C ARG A 87 1.38 3.17 -7.08
N SER A 88 0.26 2.88 -7.75
CA SER A 88 0.27 2.53 -9.18
C SER A 88 0.80 3.68 -10.05
N GLU A 89 0.44 4.92 -9.71
CA GLU A 89 0.97 6.12 -10.37
C GLU A 89 2.47 6.28 -10.16
N TYR A 90 2.96 6.09 -8.94
CA TYR A 90 4.39 6.13 -8.64
C TYR A 90 5.16 5.03 -9.38
N GLU A 91 4.64 3.80 -9.40
CA GLU A 91 5.27 2.68 -10.10
C GLU A 91 5.35 2.95 -11.62
N ARG A 92 4.30 3.52 -12.23
CA ARG A 92 4.34 3.95 -13.64
C ARG A 92 5.35 5.08 -13.87
N ALA A 93 5.32 6.12 -13.03
CA ALA A 93 6.24 7.25 -13.14
C ALA A 93 7.71 6.85 -12.94
N SER A 94 7.96 5.80 -12.15
CA SER A 94 9.29 5.26 -11.89
C SER A 94 9.74 4.21 -12.90
N GLY A 95 8.91 3.90 -13.92
CA GLY A 95 9.22 2.89 -14.93
C GLY A 95 9.17 1.43 -14.43
N ILE A 96 8.60 1.19 -13.24
CA ILE A 96 8.45 -0.15 -12.63
C ILE A 96 7.28 -0.90 -13.26
N LEU A 97 6.18 -0.19 -13.57
CA LEU A 97 5.03 -0.73 -14.31
C LEU A 97 4.97 -0.13 -15.72
N PRO A 98 4.55 -0.92 -16.73
CA PRO A 98 4.25 -0.37 -18.04
C PRO A 98 3.15 0.68 -17.92
N VAL A 99 3.33 1.83 -18.57
CA VAL A 99 2.23 2.78 -18.79
C VAL A 99 1.19 2.02 -19.60
N ALA A 100 -0.05 1.99 -19.14
CA ALA A 100 -1.16 1.51 -19.95
C ALA A 100 -1.28 2.47 -21.15
N ILE A 101 -0.57 2.16 -22.22
CA ILE A 101 -0.87 2.67 -23.56
C ILE A 101 -2.33 2.28 -23.79
N GLY A 102 -3.19 3.29 -23.94
CA GLY A 102 -4.63 3.09 -24.06
C GLY A 102 -4.92 2.00 -25.08
N LEU A 103 -5.56 0.92 -24.63
CA LEU A 103 -6.17 -0.05 -25.52
C LEU A 103 -7.45 0.59 -26.09
N GLU A 104 -7.26 1.56 -26.98
CA GLU A 104 -8.22 1.85 -28.03
C GLU A 104 -7.68 1.13 -29.29
N GLY A 105 -8.24 -0.04 -29.59
CA GLY A 105 -7.97 -0.77 -30.83
C GLY A 105 -7.09 -2.02 -30.69
N SER A 106 -7.68 -3.15 -30.26
CA SER A 106 -7.08 -4.49 -30.43
C SER A 106 -7.97 -5.42 -31.27
N GLU A 107 -8.67 -4.87 -32.26
CA GLU A 107 -9.12 -5.61 -33.44
C GLU A 107 -8.13 -5.26 -34.57
N GLU A 108 -7.15 -6.13 -34.85
CA GLU A 108 -6.41 -6.27 -36.14
C GLU A 108 -5.03 -6.93 -35.95
N LEU A 109 -4.93 -8.00 -35.16
CA LEU A 109 -3.73 -8.87 -35.21
C LEU A 109 -4.07 -10.36 -35.35
N HIS A 110 -5.16 -10.67 -36.07
CA HIS A 110 -5.48 -12.05 -36.46
C HIS A 110 -5.51 -12.25 -37.97
N GLU A 111 -4.63 -11.60 -38.74
CA GLU A 111 -4.55 -11.89 -40.18
C GLU A 111 -3.16 -11.66 -40.78
N THR A 112 -2.10 -12.25 -40.22
CA THR A 112 -0.82 -12.41 -40.95
C THR A 112 0.01 -13.60 -40.46
N PHE A 113 -0.55 -14.81 -40.41
CA PHE A 113 0.27 -16.01 -40.28
C PHE A 113 -0.36 -17.24 -40.95
N ALA A 114 -0.43 -17.25 -42.28
CA ALA A 114 -0.65 -18.48 -43.07
C ALA A 114 -0.21 -18.33 -44.54
N ALA A 115 0.90 -17.64 -44.83
CA ALA A 115 1.44 -17.59 -46.20
C ALA A 115 2.97 -17.43 -46.22
N VAL A 116 3.71 -18.35 -45.59
CA VAL A 116 5.09 -18.69 -45.99
C VAL A 116 5.34 -20.16 -45.63
N GLY A 117 5.49 -21.02 -46.65
CA GLY A 117 6.08 -22.36 -46.55
C GLY A 117 5.09 -23.51 -46.51
#